data_AF-A0A1F9CHX2-F1
#
_entry.id   AF-A0A1F9CHX2-F1
#
_cell.length_a   1.000
_cell.length_b   1.000
_cell.length_c   1.000
_cell.angle_alpha   90.00
_cell.angle_beta   90.00
_cell.angle_gamma   90.00
#
_symmetry.space_group_name_H-M   'P 1'
#
loop_
_entity.id
_entity.type
_entity.pdbx_description
1 polymer ?
#
loop_
_entity_poly.entity_id
_entity_poly.type
_entity_poly.pdbx_seq_one_letter_code
_entity_poly.pdbx_strand_id
1 'polypeptide(L)'
;MFKTLGLFAVGMLWLLVVTTLAGFLPTRLPTPDVVLIVVIIFSFQYSLPLGGGLSFLFGLMQDVLSGGVIGLNALSKTAVFFFSRW
;
A
#
# COMPACT_ATOMS: atom_id res chain seq x y z
N MET A 1 -2.81 -18.23 -8.67
CA MET A 1 -1.74 -18.08 -7.66
C MET A 1 -0.62 -17.15 -8.10
N PHE A 2 0.02 -17.35 -9.27
CA PHE A 2 1.14 -16.49 -9.73
C PHE A 2 0.78 -15.01 -9.92
N LYS A 3 -0.42 -14.68 -10.44
CA LYS A 3 -0.86 -13.28 -10.62
C LYS A 3 -1.04 -12.52 -9.29
N THR A 4 -1.59 -13.19 -8.28
CA THR A 4 -1.84 -12.60 -6.95
C THR A 4 -0.54 -12.38 -6.17
N LEU A 5 0.41 -13.32 -6.27
CA LEU A 5 1.74 -13.17 -5.67
C LEU A 5 2.51 -11.99 -6.28
N GLY A 6 2.35 -11.76 -7.59
CA GLY A 6 2.98 -10.63 -8.29
C GLY A 6 2.55 -9.27 -7.75
N LEU A 7 1.28 -9.09 -7.41
CA LEU A 7 0.78 -7.82 -6.89
C LEU A 7 1.31 -7.51 -5.48
N PHE A 8 1.39 -8.54 -4.63
CA PHE A 8 2.01 -8.41 -3.33
C PHE A 8 3.51 -8.06 -3.45
N ALA A 9 4.22 -8.71 -4.36
CA ALA A 9 5.62 -8.42 -4.65
C ALA A 9 5.83 -6.99 -5.17
N VAL A 10 4.95 -6.49 -6.04
CA VAL A 10 4.98 -5.11 -6.53
C VAL A 10 4.79 -4.10 -5.39
N GLY A 11 3.83 -4.34 -4.49
CA GLY A 11 3.62 -3.49 -3.32
C GLY A 11 4.86 -3.43 -2.41
N MET A 12 5.50 -4.59 -2.18
CA MET A 12 6.73 -4.64 -1.37
C MET A 12 7.94 -4.00 -2.05
N LEU A 13 8.12 -4.25 -3.35
CA LEU A 13 9.17 -3.60 -4.13
C LEU A 13 9.00 -2.07 -4.11
N TRP A 14 7.77 -1.58 -4.23
CA TRP A 14 7.51 -0.15 -4.14
C TRP A 14 7.85 0.44 -2.77
N LEU A 15 7.48 -0.23 -1.68
CA LEU A 15 7.85 0.20 -0.33
C LEU A 15 9.37 0.29 -0.15
N LEU A 16 10.13 -0.66 -0.71
CA LEU A 16 11.59 -0.63 -0.69
C LEU A 16 12.15 0.52 -1.54
N VAL A 17 11.60 0.74 -2.73
CA VAL A 17 12.02 1.85 -3.61
C VAL A 17 11.73 3.20 -2.95
N VAL A 18 10.54 3.40 -2.39
CA VAL A 18 10.21 4.66 -1.71
C VAL A 18 11.09 4.88 -0.50
N THR A 19 11.31 3.88 0.34
CA THR A 19 12.16 4.06 1.53
C THR A 19 13.62 4.36 1.19
N THR A 20 14.15 3.73 0.14
CA THR A 20 15.56 3.89 -0.25
C THR A 20 15.80 5.11 -1.12
N LEU A 21 14.87 5.47 -2.02
CA LEU A 21 15.00 6.60 -2.93
C LEU A 21 14.27 7.87 -2.48
N ALA A 22 13.38 7.85 -1.48
CA ALA A 22 12.66 9.07 -1.06
C ALA A 22 13.61 10.20 -0.62
N GLY A 23 14.76 9.86 -0.02
CA GLY A 23 15.79 10.85 0.33
C GLY A 23 16.51 11.48 -0.87
N PHE A 24 16.42 10.86 -2.04
CA PHE A 24 17.08 11.30 -3.28
C PHE A 24 16.11 11.91 -4.31
N LEU A 25 14.79 11.76 -4.11
CA LEU A 25 13.80 12.33 -5.02
C LEU A 25 13.66 13.85 -4.79
N PRO A 26 13.59 14.65 -5.87
CA PRO A 26 13.33 16.08 -5.75
C PRO A 26 11.95 16.29 -5.12
N THR A 27 11.92 17.01 -3.99
CA THR A 27 10.72 17.33 -3.18
C THR A 27 9.61 18.09 -3.91
N ARG A 28 9.85 18.51 -5.16
CA ARG A 28 8.87 19.25 -5.98
C ARG A 28 7.85 18.37 -6.69
N LEU A 29 8.07 17.06 -6.76
CA LEU A 29 7.13 16.13 -7.40
C LEU A 29 6.36 15.36 -6.33
N PRO A 30 5.01 15.32 -6.38
CA PRO A 30 4.24 14.49 -5.49
C PRO A 30 4.58 13.02 -5.75
N THR A 31 5.05 12.31 -4.73
CA THR A 31 5.41 10.90 -4.83
C THR A 31 4.14 10.07 -5.08
N PRO A 32 4.07 9.26 -6.15
CA PRO A 32 2.88 8.47 -6.44
C PRO A 32 2.66 7.39 -5.37
N ASP A 33 1.44 7.25 -4.86
CA ASP A 33 1.09 6.22 -3.88
C ASP A 33 0.76 4.89 -4.57
N VAL A 34 1.79 4.17 -5.02
CA VAL A 34 1.61 2.86 -5.67
C VAL A 34 1.05 1.82 -4.69
N VAL A 35 1.25 1.97 -3.38
CA VAL A 35 0.62 1.10 -2.38
C VAL A 35 -0.90 1.21 -2.46
N LEU A 36 -1.43 2.42 -2.68
CA LEU A 36 -2.85 2.63 -2.89
C LEU A 36 -3.37 1.90 -4.14
N ILE A 37 -2.62 1.92 -5.24
CA ILE A 37 -2.96 1.20 -6.47
C ILE A 37 -3.04 -0.32 -6.19
N VAL A 38 -2.08 -0.87 -5.45
CA VAL A 38 -2.08 -2.28 -5.05
C VAL A 38 -3.31 -2.61 -4.20
N VAL A 39 -3.67 -1.74 -3.26
CA VAL A 39 -4.87 -1.90 -2.42
C VAL A 39 -6.16 -1.90 -3.24
N ILE A 40 -6.28 -1.03 -4.25
CA ILE A 40 -7.42 -1.05 -5.18
C ILE A 40 -7.46 -2.38 -5.94
N ILE A 41 -6.33 -2.88 -6.43
CA ILE A 41 -6.32 -4.18 -7.10
C ILE A 41 -6.69 -5.31 -6.12
N PHE A 42 -6.29 -5.19 -4.85
CA PHE A 42 -6.67 -6.16 -3.82
C PHE A 42 -8.18 -6.20 -3.60
N SER A 43 -8.88 -5.05 -3.65
CA SER A 43 -10.33 -5.01 -3.48
C SER A 43 -11.08 -5.80 -4.54
N PHE A 44 -10.49 -5.99 -5.73
CA PHE A 44 -11.07 -6.84 -6.79
C PHE A 44 -10.66 -8.31 -6.68
N GLN A 45 -9.44 -8.61 -6.21
CA GLN A 45 -8.86 -9.96 -6.31
C GLN A 45 -8.92 -10.82 -5.04
N TYR A 46 -8.98 -10.21 -3.85
CA TYR A 46 -8.91 -10.94 -2.58
C TYR A 46 -10.26 -10.95 -1.83
N SER A 47 -10.43 -11.95 -0.97
CA SER A 47 -11.54 -12.01 -0.02
C SER A 47 -11.39 -10.94 1.06
N LEU A 48 -12.50 -10.56 1.70
CA LEU A 48 -12.56 -9.48 2.68
C LEU A 48 -11.51 -9.61 3.81
N PRO A 49 -11.35 -10.77 4.47
CA PRO A 49 -10.43 -10.90 5.60
C PRO A 49 -8.97 -10.77 5.14
N LEU A 50 -8.64 -11.37 3.99
CA LEU A 50 -7.27 -11.43 3.49
C LEU A 50 -6.87 -10.09 2.86
N GLY A 51 -7.69 -9.54 1.96
CA GLY A 51 -7.40 -8.27 1.29
C GLY A 51 -7.43 -7.08 2.25
N GLY A 52 -8.36 -7.07 3.20
CA GLY A 52 -8.42 -6.05 4.25
C GLY A 52 -7.20 -6.10 5.16
N GLY A 53 -6.83 -7.31 5.63
CA GLY A 53 -5.64 -7.51 6.46
C GLY A 53 -4.34 -7.13 5.75
N LEU A 54 -4.20 -7.47 4.46
CA LEU A 54 -3.05 -7.05 3.66
C LEU A 54 -3.00 -5.52 3.46
N SER A 55 -4.15 -4.90 3.21
CA SER A 55 -4.23 -3.44 3.03
C SER A 55 -3.87 -2.69 4.32
N PHE A 56 -4.32 -3.20 5.47
CA PHE A 56 -3.91 -2.70 6.78
C PHE A 56 -2.40 -2.84 6.99
N LEU A 57 -1.83 -4.02 6.72
CA LEU A 57 -0.41 -4.29 6.89
C LEU A 57 0.44 -3.36 6.01
N PHE A 58 0.07 -3.20 4.74
CA PHE A 58 0.76 -2.28 3.82
C PHE A 58 0.70 -0.82 4.29
N GLY A 59 -0.46 -0.37 4.77
CA GLY A 59 -0.59 0.98 5.32
C GLY A 59 0.23 1.17 6.60
N LEU A 60 0.23 0.19 7.50
CA LEU A 60 1.04 0.21 8.72
C LEU A 60 2.54 0.26 8.41
N MET A 61 3.01 -0.54 7.45
CA MET A 61 4.39 -0.48 7.00
C MET A 61 4.73 0.90 6.43
N GLN A 62 3.83 1.50 5.65
CA GLN A 62 4.05 2.85 5.12
C GLN A 62 4.14 3.90 6.23
N ASP A 63 3.31 3.80 7.27
CA ASP A 63 3.37 4.71 8.42
C ASP A 63 4.72 4.63 9.16
N VAL A 64 5.21 3.40 9.41
CA VAL A 64 6.51 3.17 10.06
C VAL A 64 7.66 3.71 9.20
N LEU A 65 7.57 3.51 7.90
CA LEU A 65 8.62 3.85 6.94
C LEU A 65 8.66 5.34 6.59
N SER A 66 7.52 6.04 6.63
CA SER A 66 7.46 7.48 6.33
C SER A 66 7.82 8.36 7.54
N GLY A 67 8.00 7.78 8.73
CA GLY A 67 8.18 8.54 9.98
C GLY A 67 6.97 9.42 10.34
N GLY A 68 5.79 9.08 9.83
CA GLY A 68 4.56 9.86 9.96
C GLY A 68 3.72 9.44 11.18
N VAL A 69 2.44 9.84 11.16
CA VAL A 69 1.47 9.41 12.18
C VAL A 69 1.16 7.93 12.02
N ILE A 70 1.52 7.12 13.01
CA ILE A 70 1.25 5.68 13.01
C ILE A 70 -0.27 5.43 13.00
N GLY A 71 -0.72 4.60 12.05
CA GLY A 71 -2.10 4.17 11.92
C GLY A 71 -2.91 4.98 10.92
N LEU A 72 -2.42 6.13 10.43
CA LEU A 72 -3.12 6.94 9.44
C LEU A 72 -3.24 6.18 8.11
N ASN A 73 -2.12 5.76 7.51
CA ASN A 73 -2.15 4.98 6.27
C ASN A 73 -2.77 3.60 6.49
N ALA A 74 -2.54 2.97 7.65
CA ALA A 74 -3.15 1.68 7.99
C ALA A 74 -4.70 1.75 7.92
N LEU A 75 -5.31 2.74 8.57
CA LEU A 75 -6.76 2.94 8.52
C LEU A 75 -7.22 3.39 7.14
N SER A 76 -6.57 4.38 6.53
CA SER A 76 -6.96 4.92 5.23
C SER A 76 -6.97 3.84 4.13
N LYS A 77 -5.93 3.01 4.04
CA LYS A 77 -5.87 1.95 3.02
C LYS A 77 -6.87 0.83 3.28
N THR A 78 -7.11 0.49 4.54
CA THR A 78 -8.16 -0.49 4.89
C THR A 78 -9.55 0.03 4.52
N ALA A 79 -9.83 1.31 4.79
CA ALA A 79 -11.08 1.95 4.40
C ALA A 79 -11.25 1.99 2.87
N VAL A 80 -10.20 2.37 2.13
CA VAL A 80 -10.20 2.38 0.66
C VAL A 80 -10.46 0.98 0.11
N PHE A 81 -9.81 -0.06 0.65
CA PHE A 81 -10.10 -1.45 0.27
C PHE A 81 -11.59 -1.79 0.42
N PHE A 82 -12.18 -1.42 1.56
CA PHE A 82 -13.57 -1.72 1.87
C PHE A 82 -14.53 -0.97 0.94
N PHE A 83 -14.30 0.32 0.70
CA PHE A 83 -15.16 1.14 -0.16
C PHE A 83 -14.99 0.87 -1.65
N SER A 84 -13.82 0.38 -2.07
CA SER A 84 -13.54 0.03 -3.47
C SER A 84 -14.01 -1.38 -3.82
N ARG A 85 -14.59 -2.11 -2.86
CA ARG A 85 -15.14 -3.43 -3.06
C ARG A 85 -16.63 -3.31 -3.45
N TRP A 86 -16.89 -3.39 -4.74
CA TRP A 86 -18.23 -3.45 -5.35
C TRP A 86 -18.31 -4.59 -6.36
#